data_AF-A0A8T4YUQ4-F1
#
_entry.id   AF-A0A8T4YUQ4-F1
#
_cell.length_a   1.000
_cell.length_b   1.000
_cell.length_c   1.000
_cell.angle_alpha   90.00
_cell.angle_beta   90.00
_cell.angle_gamma   90.00
#
_symmetry.space_group_name_H-M   'P 1'
#
loop_
_entity.id
_entity.type
_entity.pdbx_description
1 polymer ?
#
loop_
_entity_poly.entity_id
_entity_poly.type
_entity_poly.pdbx_seq_one_letter_code
_entity_poly.pdbx_strand_id
1 'polypeptide(L)'
;IVSPNPDRKDGDEYASKLSALLRERYGVDVEGVFAPTPEKKVEIINDADVILCASVAGVRIITKDMLEAVKFVKVMADVNAVPPLGVEGMKLDDDMREFAPGIFGIGPLTIGRLKYKLEREILKEARRNGKGTVYNYNYAMELARKILKGELPAAKLAVTVSYPPKERK
;
A
#
# COMPACT_ATOMS: atom_id res chain seq x y z
N ILE A 1 0.31 3.45 10.53
CA ILE A 1 -1.00 3.24 9.87
C ILE A 1 -1.96 4.32 10.31
N VAL A 2 -2.68 4.94 9.36
CA VAL A 2 -3.52 6.11 9.62
C VAL A 2 -4.98 5.79 9.35
N SER A 3 -5.87 6.19 10.25
CA SER A 3 -7.31 6.20 10.01
C SER A 3 -7.74 7.62 9.63
N PRO A 4 -8.05 7.91 8.36
CA PRO A 4 -8.33 9.27 7.90
C PRO A 4 -9.82 9.64 7.87
N ASN A 5 -10.71 8.72 8.27
CA ASN A 5 -12.16 8.88 8.14
C ASN A 5 -12.72 9.83 9.22
N PRO A 6 -13.23 11.02 8.86
CA PRO A 6 -13.78 11.96 9.83
C PRO A 6 -15.04 11.45 10.52
N ASP A 7 -15.80 10.55 9.89
CA ASP A 7 -17.06 10.03 10.44
C ASP A 7 -16.85 8.89 11.44
N ARG A 8 -15.59 8.47 11.66
CA ARG A 8 -15.25 7.40 12.59
C ARG A 8 -15.26 7.90 14.02
N LYS A 9 -16.27 7.48 14.79
CA LYS A 9 -16.44 7.83 16.22
C LYS A 9 -15.39 7.19 17.14
N ASP A 10 -14.91 6.00 16.80
CA ASP A 10 -13.94 5.21 17.58
C ASP A 10 -12.52 5.31 17.01
N GLY A 11 -12.16 6.47 16.41
CA GLY A 11 -10.98 6.62 15.56
C GLY A 11 -9.66 6.21 16.21
N ASP A 12 -9.36 6.75 17.40
CA ASP A 12 -8.13 6.45 18.14
C ASP A 12 -8.08 5.00 18.60
N GLU A 13 -9.19 4.47 19.12
CA GLU A 13 -9.30 3.06 19.53
C GLU A 13 -9.10 2.12 18.33
N TYR A 14 -9.73 2.43 17.20
CA TYR A 14 -9.60 1.67 15.96
C TYR A 14 -8.16 1.66 15.45
N ALA A 15 -7.51 2.82 15.38
CA ALA A 15 -6.14 2.93 14.93
C ALA A 15 -5.17 2.17 15.86
N SER A 16 -5.36 2.30 17.18
CA SER A 16 -4.60 1.59 18.19
C SER A 16 -4.76 0.07 18.07
N LYS A 17 -5.99 -0.44 18.01
CA LYS A 17 -6.28 -1.88 17.82
C LYS A 17 -5.66 -2.42 16.54
N LEU A 18 -5.77 -1.68 15.44
CA LEU A 18 -5.19 -2.09 14.16
C LEU A 18 -3.66 -2.18 14.24
N SER A 19 -3.02 -1.19 14.88
CA SER A 19 -1.58 -1.21 15.09
C SER A 19 -1.15 -2.39 15.96
N ALA A 20 -1.86 -2.66 17.07
CA ALA A 20 -1.61 -3.78 17.96
C ALA A 20 -1.77 -5.13 17.23
N LEU A 21 -2.81 -5.28 16.42
CA LEU A 21 -3.03 -6.47 15.59
C LEU A 21 -1.87 -6.71 14.63
N LEU A 22 -1.38 -5.66 13.97
CA LEU A 22 -0.25 -5.77 13.05
C LEU A 22 1.06 -6.14 13.76
N ARG A 23 1.35 -5.47 14.89
CA ARG A 23 2.49 -5.82 15.76
C ARG A 23 2.42 -7.27 16.21
N GLU A 24 1.25 -7.71 16.68
CA GLU A 24 1.03 -9.07 17.19
C GLU A 24 1.17 -10.13 16.09
N ARG A 25 0.56 -9.89 14.93
CA ARG A 25 0.47 -10.88 13.86
C ARG A 25 1.75 -10.98 13.03
N TYR A 26 2.45 -9.86 12.85
CA TYR A 26 3.56 -9.76 11.89
C TYR A 26 4.89 -9.34 12.52
N GLY A 27 4.94 -9.02 13.82
CA GLY A 27 6.17 -8.61 14.50
C GLY A 27 6.76 -7.30 13.95
N VAL A 28 5.94 -6.45 13.35
CA VAL A 28 6.34 -5.16 12.77
C VAL A 28 6.26 -4.06 13.81
N ASP A 29 7.08 -3.01 13.66
CA ASP A 29 6.87 -1.77 14.40
C ASP A 29 5.97 -0.84 13.59
N VAL A 30 4.75 -0.61 14.07
CA VAL A 30 3.75 0.21 13.38
C VAL A 30 2.90 0.97 14.37
N GLU A 31 2.88 2.28 14.27
CA GLU A 31 2.00 3.13 15.07
C GLU A 31 0.61 3.27 14.42
N GLY A 32 -0.44 3.37 15.23
CA GLY A 32 -1.79 3.67 14.78
C GLY A 32 -2.16 5.11 15.12
N VAL A 33 -2.46 5.93 14.11
CA VAL A 33 -2.84 7.34 14.30
C VAL A 33 -4.22 7.62 13.71
N PHE A 34 -5.07 8.30 14.47
CA PHE A 34 -6.35 8.81 13.96
C PHE A 34 -6.18 10.25 13.46
N ALA A 35 -6.46 10.47 12.18
CA ALA A 35 -6.24 11.75 11.50
C ALA A 35 -7.49 12.19 10.71
N PRO A 36 -8.58 12.60 11.40
CA PRO A 36 -9.82 12.95 10.73
C PRO A 36 -9.77 14.30 10.01
N THR A 37 -8.95 15.24 10.51
CA THR A 37 -8.91 16.62 10.01
C THR A 37 -7.79 16.84 8.99
N PRO A 38 -7.91 17.85 8.11
CA PRO A 38 -6.84 18.25 7.20
C PRO A 38 -5.49 18.51 7.89
N GLU A 39 -5.51 19.21 9.01
CA GLU A 39 -4.31 19.64 9.73
C GLU A 39 -3.53 18.42 10.24
N LYS A 40 -4.25 17.47 10.85
CA LYS A 40 -3.66 16.24 11.38
C LYS A 40 -3.15 15.32 10.27
N LYS A 41 -3.79 15.33 9.09
CA LYS A 41 -3.28 14.62 7.90
C LYS A 41 -1.99 15.23 7.40
N VAL A 42 -1.90 16.56 7.30
CA VAL A 42 -0.69 17.27 6.86
C VAL A 42 0.47 17.05 7.82
N GLU A 43 0.23 17.06 9.13
CA GLU A 43 1.24 16.72 10.14
C GLU A 43 1.88 15.36 9.87
N ILE A 44 1.06 14.33 9.67
CA ILE A 44 1.54 12.96 9.41
C ILE A 44 2.22 12.85 8.04
N ILE A 45 1.68 13.50 6.99
CA ILE A 45 2.30 13.47 5.66
C ILE A 45 3.70 14.11 5.70
N ASN A 46 3.89 15.16 6.51
CA ASN A 46 5.18 15.82 6.64
C ASN A 46 6.24 14.93 7.30
N ASP A 47 5.85 14.05 8.21
CA ASP A 47 6.73 13.10 8.89
C ASP A 47 7.05 11.83 8.06
N ALA A 48 6.25 11.55 7.02
CA ALA A 48 6.41 10.35 6.19
C ALA A 48 7.15 10.62 4.87
N ASP A 49 8.08 9.77 4.44
CA ASP A 49 8.69 9.87 3.09
C ASP A 49 7.82 9.22 2.00
N VAL A 50 7.12 8.14 2.36
CA VAL A 50 6.29 7.33 1.47
C VAL A 50 4.87 7.22 2.05
N ILE A 51 3.87 7.55 1.23
CA ILE A 51 2.47 7.56 1.60
C ILE A 51 1.70 6.59 0.71
N LEU A 52 1.03 5.62 1.34
CA LEU A 52 0.17 4.65 0.65
C LEU A 52 -1.29 4.98 0.97
N CYS A 53 -2.01 5.51 -0.01
CA CYS A 53 -3.43 5.84 0.09
C CYS A 53 -4.27 4.62 -0.26
N ALA A 54 -4.97 4.08 0.74
CA ALA A 54 -5.86 2.93 0.63
C ALA A 54 -7.26 3.25 1.17
N SER A 55 -7.89 4.32 0.65
CA SER A 55 -9.29 4.65 0.94
C SER A 55 -10.26 3.65 0.31
N VAL A 56 -11.50 3.72 0.78
CA VAL A 56 -12.66 3.20 0.05
C VAL A 56 -12.82 3.92 -1.30
N ALA A 57 -13.50 3.25 -2.24
CA ALA A 57 -13.72 3.75 -3.59
C ALA A 57 -14.41 5.12 -3.60
N GLY A 58 -13.93 6.03 -4.47
CA GLY A 58 -14.54 7.35 -4.68
C GLY A 58 -14.33 8.33 -3.53
N VAL A 59 -13.37 8.08 -2.63
CA VAL A 59 -13.06 8.98 -1.53
C VAL A 59 -11.67 9.57 -1.69
N ARG A 60 -11.63 10.90 -1.83
CA ARG A 60 -10.42 11.72 -1.80
C ARG A 60 -9.96 11.93 -0.35
N ILE A 61 -8.75 11.49 -0.01
CA ILE A 61 -8.16 11.68 1.32
C ILE A 61 -7.23 12.90 1.35
N ILE A 62 -6.44 13.08 0.29
CA ILE A 62 -5.42 14.15 0.18
C ILE A 62 -5.93 15.19 -0.83
N THR A 63 -6.17 16.41 -0.35
CA THR A 63 -6.67 17.52 -1.16
C THR A 63 -5.51 18.38 -1.68
N LYS A 64 -5.81 19.27 -2.63
CA LYS A 64 -4.85 20.24 -3.17
C LYS A 64 -4.21 21.10 -2.07
N ASP A 65 -5.02 21.66 -1.18
CA ASP A 65 -4.55 22.52 -0.09
C ASP A 65 -3.58 21.76 0.85
N MET A 66 -3.82 20.46 1.08
CA MET A 66 -2.89 19.64 1.85
C MET A 66 -1.56 19.49 1.11
N LEU A 67 -1.58 19.21 -0.19
CA LEU A 67 -0.36 19.06 -1.02
C LEU A 67 0.48 20.33 -1.03
N GLU A 68 -0.15 21.51 -1.05
CA GLU A 68 0.54 22.80 -0.97
C GLU A 68 1.22 23.04 0.39
N ALA A 69 0.71 22.41 1.46
CA ALA A 69 1.28 22.48 2.81
C ALA A 69 2.32 21.38 3.10
N VAL A 70 2.52 20.43 2.17
CA VAL A 70 3.53 19.37 2.30
C VAL A 70 4.92 19.96 2.12
N LYS A 71 5.83 19.55 3.00
CA LYS A 71 7.24 19.87 2.97
C LYS A 71 8.03 18.63 2.56
N PHE A 72 9.22 18.85 2.02
CA PHE A 72 10.16 17.79 1.58
C PHE A 72 9.63 16.94 0.42
N VAL A 73 10.52 16.13 -0.14
CA VAL A 73 10.19 15.23 -1.24
C VAL A 73 9.35 14.07 -0.70
N LYS A 74 8.26 13.72 -1.40
CA LYS A 74 7.35 12.64 -1.03
C LYS A 74 7.08 11.70 -2.20
N VAL A 75 6.88 10.43 -1.91
CA VAL A 75 6.31 9.45 -2.86
C VAL A 75 4.92 9.06 -2.38
N MET A 76 3.91 9.25 -3.21
CA MET A 76 2.52 8.88 -2.91
C MET A 76 2.05 7.79 -3.87
N ALA A 77 1.44 6.74 -3.35
CA ALA A 77 0.79 5.71 -4.14
C ALA A 77 -0.69 5.61 -3.76
N ASP A 78 -1.58 5.60 -4.74
CA ASP A 78 -3.02 5.49 -4.51
C ASP A 78 -3.57 4.22 -5.14
N VAL A 79 -4.32 3.43 -4.38
CA VAL A 79 -5.00 2.23 -4.90
C VAL A 79 -6.45 2.48 -5.32
N ASN A 80 -7.00 3.67 -5.06
CA ASN A 80 -8.37 4.01 -5.45
C ASN A 80 -8.45 4.39 -6.95
N ALA A 81 -8.98 3.49 -7.78
CA ALA A 81 -9.23 3.75 -9.20
C ALA A 81 -10.57 4.45 -9.50
N VAL A 82 -11.42 4.67 -8.49
CA VAL A 82 -12.77 5.22 -8.66
C VAL A 82 -12.74 6.73 -8.40
N PRO A 83 -13.21 7.57 -9.35
CA PRO A 83 -13.27 9.02 -9.15
C PRO A 83 -14.20 9.44 -8.01
N PRO A 84 -13.84 10.50 -7.26
CA PRO A 84 -12.53 11.12 -7.23
C PRO A 84 -11.45 10.18 -6.69
N LEU A 85 -10.23 10.28 -7.23
CA LEU A 85 -9.08 9.52 -6.72
C LEU A 85 -8.76 9.92 -5.27
N GLY A 86 -8.01 9.06 -4.58
CA GLY A 86 -7.59 9.26 -3.20
C GLY A 86 -6.67 10.47 -3.01
N VAL A 87 -5.87 10.79 -4.03
CA VAL A 87 -4.93 11.92 -4.05
C VAL A 87 -5.26 12.88 -5.18
N GLU A 88 -5.42 14.16 -4.85
CA GLU A 88 -5.71 15.19 -5.84
C GLU A 88 -4.55 15.39 -6.82
N GLY A 89 -4.86 15.57 -8.11
CA GLY A 89 -3.87 15.82 -9.17
C GLY A 89 -3.10 14.57 -9.66
N MET A 90 -3.22 13.44 -8.96
CA MET A 90 -2.71 12.15 -9.43
C MET A 90 -3.53 11.66 -10.63
N LYS A 91 -2.87 10.96 -11.56
CA LYS A 91 -3.53 10.26 -12.67
C LYS A 91 -3.55 8.76 -12.42
N LEU A 92 -4.51 8.11 -13.06
CA LEU A 92 -4.71 6.65 -12.97
C LEU A 92 -3.44 5.85 -13.31
N ASP A 93 -2.68 6.29 -14.30
CA ASP A 93 -1.53 5.61 -14.88
C ASP A 93 -0.18 6.23 -14.49
N ASP A 94 -0.15 7.12 -13.49
CA ASP A 94 1.09 7.68 -12.98
C ASP A 94 2.06 6.58 -12.54
N ASP A 95 3.33 6.73 -12.92
CA ASP A 95 4.43 5.86 -12.53
C ASP A 95 5.64 6.74 -12.24
N MET A 96 5.77 7.13 -10.97
CA MET A 96 6.78 8.08 -10.49
C MET A 96 6.75 9.45 -11.21
N ARG A 97 5.58 9.89 -11.69
CA ARG A 97 5.42 11.24 -12.23
C ARG A 97 5.38 12.25 -11.08
N GLU A 98 6.17 13.32 -11.18
CA GLU A 98 5.99 14.50 -10.32
C GLU A 98 4.69 15.22 -10.70
N PHE A 99 3.69 15.18 -9.81
CA PHE A 99 2.37 15.77 -10.07
C PHE A 99 2.10 17.04 -9.24
N ALA A 100 2.93 17.29 -8.23
CA ALA A 100 3.05 18.53 -7.47
C ALA A 100 4.53 18.73 -7.09
N PRO A 101 5.00 19.96 -6.79
CA PRO A 101 6.41 20.22 -6.51
C PRO A 101 6.97 19.31 -5.41
N GLY A 102 7.97 18.49 -5.75
CA GLY A 102 8.59 17.52 -4.84
C GLY A 102 7.74 16.27 -4.53
N ILE A 103 6.58 16.08 -5.16
CA ILE A 103 5.67 14.97 -4.88
C ILE A 103 5.51 14.08 -6.11
N PHE A 104 5.98 12.84 -5.98
CA PHE A 104 5.96 11.82 -7.02
C PHE A 104 4.81 10.84 -6.79
N GLY A 105 4.06 10.53 -7.84
CA GLY A 105 2.84 9.71 -7.78
C GLY A 105 2.96 8.34 -8.44
N ILE A 106 2.35 7.33 -7.83
CA ILE A 106 2.07 6.03 -8.44
C ILE A 106 0.55 5.81 -8.45
N GLY A 107 -0.01 5.80 -9.64
CA GLY A 107 -1.45 5.71 -9.87
C GLY A 107 -2.02 4.29 -9.70
N PRO A 108 -3.33 4.19 -9.45
CA PRO A 108 -4.01 2.93 -9.17
C PRO A 108 -3.99 1.93 -10.34
N LEU A 109 -3.96 2.37 -11.61
CA LEU A 109 -3.82 1.45 -12.75
C LEU A 109 -2.39 0.95 -12.91
N THR A 110 -1.38 1.74 -12.56
CA THR A 110 0.01 1.27 -12.52
C THR A 110 0.15 0.13 -11.50
N ILE A 111 -0.40 0.33 -10.29
CA ILE A 111 -0.46 -0.71 -9.26
C ILE A 111 -1.29 -1.92 -9.73
N GLY A 112 -2.46 -1.66 -10.32
CA GLY A 112 -3.37 -2.68 -10.83
C GLY A 112 -2.74 -3.57 -11.90
N ARG A 113 -1.97 -2.99 -12.83
CA ARG A 113 -1.24 -3.76 -13.86
C ARG A 113 -0.26 -4.75 -13.24
N LEU A 114 0.50 -4.32 -12.23
CA LEU A 114 1.40 -5.22 -11.50
C LEU A 114 0.64 -6.30 -10.74
N LYS A 115 -0.44 -5.93 -10.03
CA LYS A 115 -1.33 -6.86 -9.32
C LYS A 115 -1.86 -7.96 -10.25
N TYR A 116 -2.43 -7.58 -11.39
CA TYR A 116 -2.98 -8.56 -12.34
C TYR A 116 -1.91 -9.47 -12.92
N LYS A 117 -0.73 -8.92 -13.25
CA LYS A 117 0.40 -9.74 -13.73
C LYS A 117 0.83 -10.74 -12.65
N LEU A 118 0.96 -10.29 -11.41
CA LEU A 118 1.31 -11.12 -10.25
C LEU A 118 0.30 -12.26 -10.03
N GLU A 119 -0.99 -11.95 -9.95
CA GLU A 119 -2.07 -12.94 -9.75
C GLU A 119 -2.08 -13.97 -10.88
N ARG A 120 -1.88 -13.53 -12.13
CA ARG A 120 -1.80 -14.43 -13.29
C ARG A 120 -0.61 -15.39 -13.19
N GLU A 121 0.56 -14.90 -12.78
CA GLU A 121 1.74 -15.77 -12.64
C GLU A 121 1.59 -16.74 -11.46
N ILE A 122 0.96 -16.33 -10.35
CA ILE A 122 0.60 -17.25 -9.24
C ILE A 122 -0.33 -18.37 -9.74
N LEU A 123 -1.35 -18.06 -10.54
CA LEU A 123 -2.28 -19.06 -11.09
C LEU A 123 -1.58 -20.03 -12.05
N LYS A 124 -0.68 -19.55 -12.90
CA LYS A 124 0.13 -20.42 -13.77
C LYS A 124 1.00 -21.37 -12.95
N GLU A 125 1.62 -20.87 -11.89
CA GLU A 125 2.43 -21.69 -10.99
C GLU A 125 1.58 -22.72 -10.25
N ALA A 126 0.42 -22.32 -9.74
CA ALA A 126 -0.54 -23.23 -9.10
C ALA A 126 -1.01 -24.34 -10.04
N ARG A 127 -1.19 -24.05 -11.34
CA ARG A 127 -1.52 -25.06 -12.35
C ARG A 127 -0.36 -26.03 -12.61
N ARG A 128 0.89 -25.55 -12.63
CA ARG A 128 2.08 -26.40 -12.85
C ARG A 128 2.39 -27.27 -11.63
N ASN A 129 2.20 -26.72 -10.43
CA ASN A 129 2.48 -27.39 -9.17
C ASN A 129 1.29 -28.25 -8.73
N GLY A 130 1.40 -29.56 -8.92
CA GLY A 130 0.32 -30.51 -8.69
C GLY A 130 -0.16 -30.73 -7.24
N LYS A 131 0.50 -30.17 -6.20
CA LYS A 131 0.04 -30.15 -4.78
C LYS A 131 0.99 -29.37 -3.83
N GLY A 132 0.45 -28.84 -2.73
CA GLY A 132 1.20 -28.55 -1.49
C GLY A 132 1.90 -27.19 -1.35
N THR A 133 1.68 -26.23 -2.24
CA THR A 133 2.30 -24.88 -2.12
C THR A 133 1.29 -23.85 -1.65
N VAL A 134 1.66 -23.06 -0.65
CA VAL A 134 0.87 -21.93 -0.14
C VAL A 134 1.40 -20.64 -0.77
N TYR A 135 0.56 -19.97 -1.56
CA TYR A 135 0.88 -18.69 -2.19
C TYR A 135 0.43 -17.52 -1.29
N ASN A 136 1.14 -17.30 -0.20
CA ASN A 136 0.86 -16.20 0.74
C ASN A 136 1.55 -14.88 0.32
N TYR A 137 1.45 -13.84 1.15
CA TYR A 137 2.04 -12.53 0.86
C TYR A 137 3.57 -12.55 0.73
N ASN A 138 4.28 -13.48 1.39
CA ASN A 138 5.73 -13.63 1.23
C ASN A 138 6.08 -14.09 -0.19
N TYR A 139 5.37 -15.12 -0.68
CA TYR A 139 5.50 -15.57 -2.07
C TYR A 139 5.15 -14.45 -3.05
N ALA A 140 4.01 -13.77 -2.82
CA ALA A 140 3.53 -12.71 -3.68
C ALA A 140 4.52 -11.52 -3.75
N MET A 141 5.12 -11.13 -2.63
CA MET A 141 6.10 -10.05 -2.55
C MET A 141 7.37 -10.39 -3.34
N GLU A 142 7.89 -11.60 -3.18
CA GLU A 142 9.09 -12.01 -3.92
C GLU A 142 8.83 -12.09 -5.42
N LEU A 143 7.70 -12.70 -5.82
CA LEU A 143 7.33 -12.77 -7.23
C LEU A 143 7.09 -11.38 -7.83
N ALA A 144 6.47 -10.46 -7.10
CA ALA A 144 6.26 -9.08 -7.56
C ALA A 144 7.60 -8.36 -7.82
N ARG A 145 8.58 -8.50 -6.92
CA ARG A 145 9.93 -7.94 -7.10
C ARG A 145 10.62 -8.51 -8.33
N LYS A 146 10.51 -9.82 -8.55
CA LYS A 146 11.07 -10.50 -9.74
C LYS A 146 10.38 -10.02 -11.03
N ILE A 147 9.06 -9.90 -11.02
CA ILE A 147 8.27 -9.33 -12.12
C ILE A 147 8.73 -7.91 -12.47
N LEU A 148 8.98 -7.06 -11.47
CA LEU A 148 9.46 -5.69 -11.67
C LEU A 148 10.89 -5.63 -12.22
N LYS A 149 11.75 -6.59 -11.85
CA LYS A 149 13.11 -6.75 -12.42
C LYS A 149 13.13 -7.38 -13.81
N GLY A 150 11.98 -7.80 -14.34
CA GLY A 150 11.90 -8.54 -15.60
C GLY A 150 12.35 -10.00 -15.50
N GLU A 151 12.55 -10.51 -14.29
CA GLU A 151 13.02 -11.87 -14.01
C GLU A 151 11.80 -12.79 -13.81
N LEU A 152 11.29 -13.43 -14.86
CA LEU A 152 10.22 -14.42 -14.69
C LEU A 152 10.81 -15.79 -14.32
N PRO A 153 10.37 -16.43 -13.21
CA PRO A 153 10.90 -17.72 -12.83
C PRO A 153 10.51 -18.81 -13.85
N ALA A 154 11.51 -19.51 -14.38
CA ALA A 154 11.33 -20.68 -15.24
C ALA A 154 11.05 -21.98 -14.44
N ALA A 155 11.36 -21.96 -13.14
CA ALA A 155 11.17 -23.07 -12.19
C ALA A 155 10.51 -22.54 -10.91
N LYS A 156 10.14 -23.45 -10.00
CA LYS A 156 9.47 -23.12 -8.73
C LYS A 156 10.23 -22.04 -7.97
N LEU A 157 9.53 -20.98 -7.60
CA LEU A 157 10.09 -19.86 -6.85
C LEU A 157 10.49 -20.31 -5.44
N ALA A 158 11.79 -20.25 -5.13
CA ALA A 158 12.28 -20.41 -3.77
C ALA A 158 11.96 -19.14 -2.99
N VAL A 159 11.03 -19.21 -2.02
CA VAL A 159 10.67 -18.05 -1.21
C VAL A 159 11.75 -17.84 -0.13
N THR A 160 12.55 -16.78 -0.25
CA THR A 160 13.60 -16.46 0.73
C THR A 160 13.18 -15.37 1.70
N VAL A 161 12.09 -14.66 1.42
CA VAL A 161 11.51 -13.68 2.34
C VAL A 161 10.58 -14.39 3.31
N SER A 162 10.98 -14.48 4.57
CA SER A 162 10.10 -14.90 5.65
C SER A 162 9.83 -13.74 6.59
N TYR A 163 8.60 -13.22 6.60
CA TYR A 163 8.11 -12.57 7.82
C TYR A 163 7.84 -13.65 8.86
N PRO A 164 8.29 -13.46 10.11
CA PRO A 164 8.20 -14.49 11.13
C PRO A 164 6.73 -14.89 11.33
N PRO A 165 6.36 -16.16 11.11
CA PRO A 165 5.12 -16.66 11.67
C PRO A 165 5.29 -16.67 13.20
N LYS A 166 4.28 -16.22 13.94
CA LYS A 166 4.23 -16.47 15.38
C LYS A 166 4.41 -17.97 15.63
N GLU A 167 5.26 -18.31 16.59
CA GLU A 167 5.19 -19.61 17.26
C GLU A 167 3.74 -19.81 17.72
N ARG A 168 3.14 -20.94 17.34
CA ARG A 168 1.83 -21.34 17.86
C ARG A 168 1.98 -21.49 19.37
N LYS A 169 1.40 -20.57 20.14
CA LYS A 169 1.09 -20.81 21.55
C LYS A 169 0.00 -21.87 21.65
#